data_AF-A0A7K1KAT3-F1
#
_entry.id   AF-A0A7K1KAT3-F1
#
_cell.length_a   1.000
_cell.length_b   1.000
_cell.length_c   1.000
_cell.angle_alpha   90.00
_cell.angle_beta   90.00
_cell.angle_gamma   90.00
#
_symmetry.space_group_name_H-M   'P 1'
#
loop_
_entity.id
_entity.type
_entity.pdbx_description
1 polymer ?
#
loop_
_entity_poly.entity_id
_entity_poly.type
_entity_poly.pdbx_seq_one_letter_code
_entity_poly.pdbx_strand_id
1 'polypeptide(L)' 'MRLSLIVLYAATAETMPMVARFYGAALGTEPVAERHGEGPQHFSVTDPAGNTVVLLGSSA' A
#
# COMPACT_ATOMS: atom_id res chain seq x y z
N MET A 1 -15.37 15.24 -6.85
CA MET A 1 -14.68 13.94 -6.73
C MET A 1 -13.36 14.19 -6.03
N ARG A 2 -13.15 13.60 -4.85
CA ARG A 2 -11.85 13.66 -4.15
C ARG A 2 -11.08 12.42 -4.56
N LEU A 3 -10.27 12.54 -5.61
CA LEU A 3 -9.37 11.48 -6.05
C LEU A 3 -8.17 11.49 -5.10
N SER A 4 -8.19 10.57 -4.15
CA SER A 4 -7.23 10.49 -3.05
C SER A 4 -6.47 9.17 -3.05
N LEU A 5 -6.27 8.58 -4.24
CA LEU A 5 -5.52 7.33 -4.41
C LEU A 5 -4.18 7.59 -5.10
N ILE A 6 -3.11 7.13 -4.48
CA ILE A 6 -1.79 7.02 -5.10
C ILE A 6 -1.40 5.55 -5.13
N VAL A 7 -0.98 5.05 -6.29
CA VAL A 7 -0.45 3.69 -6.45
C VAL A 7 1.04 3.78 -6.70
N LEU A 8 1.83 3.09 -5.87
CA LEU A 8 3.29 3.09 -5.93
C LEU A 8 3.82 1.70 -6.27
N TYR A 9 4.55 1.62 -7.38
CA TYR A 9 5.39 0.48 -7.73
C TYR A 9 6.81 0.75 -7.23
N ALA A 10 7.03 0.58 -5.93
CA ALA A 10 8.25 1.09 -5.29
C ALA A 10 9.09 0.02 -4.60
N ALA A 11 8.61 -1.23 -4.52
CA ALA A 11 9.17 -2.20 -3.61
C ALA A 11 9.29 -3.58 -4.23
N THR A 12 10.38 -4.27 -3.92
CA THR A 12 10.47 -5.73 -4.11
C THR A 12 9.56 -6.44 -3.11
N ALA A 13 9.17 -7.68 -3.40
CA ALA A 13 8.39 -8.49 -2.46
C ALA A 13 9.02 -8.56 -1.05
N GLU A 14 10.35 -8.58 -0.98
CA GLU A 14 11.10 -8.60 0.29
C GLU A 14 10.93 -7.31 1.11
N THR A 15 10.92 -6.15 0.45
CA THR A 15 10.84 -4.85 1.12
C THR A 15 9.40 -4.44 1.45
N MET A 16 8.40 -5.15 0.92
CA MET A 16 6.99 -4.77 1.04
C MET A 16 6.46 -4.60 2.47
N PRO A 17 6.73 -5.51 3.41
CA PRO A 17 6.30 -5.32 4.79
C PRO A 17 6.89 -4.06 5.44
N MET A 18 8.13 -3.69 5.11
CA MET A 18 8.77 -2.49 5.64
C MET A 18 8.13 -1.22 5.08
N VAL A 19 7.90 -1.17 3.76
CA VAL A 19 7.28 -0.02 3.10
C VAL A 19 5.84 0.17 3.57
N ALA A 20 5.09 -0.92 3.74
CA ALA A 20 3.74 -0.88 4.31
C ALA A 20 3.72 -0.28 5.72
N ARG A 21 4.65 -0.68 6.59
CA ARG A 21 4.79 -0.10 7.93
C ARG A 21 5.18 1.38 7.90
N PHE A 22 6.04 1.78 6.97
CA PHE A 22 6.40 3.19 6.80
C PHE A 22 5.18 4.05 6.47
N TYR A 23 4.39 3.65 5.46
CA TYR A 23 3.18 4.41 5.09
C TYR A 23 2.09 4.32 6.15
N GLY A 24 1.99 3.20 6.86
CA GLY A 24 1.09 3.08 8.00
C GLY A 24 1.42 4.07 9.11
N ALA A 25 2.70 4.21 9.45
CA ALA A 25 3.18 5.20 10.41
C ALA A 25 2.95 6.64 9.90
N ALA A 26 3.20 6.91 8.62
CA ALA A 26 3.05 8.24 8.04
C ALA A 26 1.58 8.70 7.98
N LEU A 27 0.65 7.77 7.72
CA LEU A 27 -0.79 8.05 7.63
C LEU A 27 -1.54 7.79 8.95
N GLY A 28 -0.84 7.32 9.99
CA GLY A 28 -1.43 7.02 11.30
C GLY A 28 -2.51 5.94 11.24
N THR A 29 -2.35 4.94 10.36
CA THR A 29 -3.30 3.84 10.17
C THR A 29 -2.56 2.55 9.85
N GLU A 30 -3.04 1.40 10.33
CA GLU A 30 -2.41 0.12 10.04
C GLU A 30 -2.56 -0.26 8.56
N PRO A 31 -1.50 -0.77 7.91
CA PRO A 31 -1.57 -1.26 6.54
C PRO A 31 -2.39 -2.55 6.45
N VAL A 32 -3.18 -2.67 5.40
CA VAL A 32 -3.97 -3.87 5.09
C VAL A 32 -3.28 -4.64 3.99
N ALA A 33 -2.99 -5.92 4.23
CA ALA A 33 -2.51 -6.83 3.21
C ALA A 33 -3.69 -7.28 2.33
N GLU A 34 -3.53 -7.15 1.01
CA GLU A 34 -4.55 -7.47 0.03
C GLU A 34 -4.00 -8.39 -1.06
N ARG A 35 -4.88 -9.24 -1.62
CA ARG A 35 -4.61 -10.05 -2.80
C ARG A 35 -5.89 -10.15 -3.62
N HIS A 36 -5.85 -9.69 -4.86
CA HIS A 36 -7.01 -9.75 -5.75
C HIS A 36 -6.87 -10.97 -6.67
N GLY A 37 -7.66 -12.02 -6.41
CA GLY A 37 -7.59 -13.28 -7.15
C GLY A 37 -6.20 -13.93 -7.09
N GLU A 38 -5.64 -14.23 -8.25
CA GLU A 38 -4.27 -14.75 -8.42
C GLU A 38 -3.22 -13.65 -8.66
N GLY A 39 -3.60 -12.38 -8.47
CA GLY A 39 -2.69 -11.25 -8.57
C GLY A 39 -1.65 -11.19 -7.44
N PRO A 40 -0.63 -10.32 -7.58
CA PRO A 40 0.40 -10.17 -6.57
C PRO A 40 -0.18 -9.65 -5.25
N GLN A 41 0.43 -10.09 -4.15
CA GLN A 41 0.15 -9.49 -2.85
C GLN A 41 0.55 -8.01 -2.86
N HIS A 42 -0.30 -7.18 -2.27
CA HIS A 42 -0.05 -5.75 -2.11
C HIS A 42 -0.53 -5.28 -0.74
N PHE A 43 -0.20 -4.03 -0.42
CA PHE A 43 -0.71 -3.37 0.77
C PHE A 43 -1.49 -2.12 0.39
N SER A 44 -2.52 -1.81 1.16
CA SER A 44 -3.19 -0.51 1.13
C SER A 44 -3.10 0.14 2.51
N VAL A 45 -3.00 1.47 2.53
CA VAL A 45 -3.10 2.28 3.74
C VAL A 45 -4.06 3.41 3.46
N THR A 46 -5.15 3.49 4.22
CA THR A 46 -6.16 4.55 4.04
C THR A 46 -6.31 5.34 5.33
N ASP A 47 -6.05 6.65 5.27
CA ASP A 47 -6.22 7.52 6.43
C ASP A 47 -7.72 7.79 6.74
N PRO A 48 -8.05 8.32 7.93
CA PRO A 48 -9.44 8.63 8.29
C PRO A 48 -10.12 9.67 7.40
N ALA A 49 -9.34 10.46 6.65
CA ALA A 49 -9.87 11.43 5.71
C ALA A 49 -10.19 10.79 4.35
N GLY A 50 -9.87 9.50 4.15
CA GLY A 50 -10.11 8.75 2.91
C GLY A 50 -8.99 8.87 1.89
N ASN A 51 -7.77 9.26 2.29
CA ASN A 51 -6.61 9.22 1.40
C ASN A 51 -5.92 7.85 1.45
N THR A 52 -5.70 7.26 0.30
CA THR A 52 -5.22 5.89 0.13
C THR A 52 -3.88 5.86 -0.61
N VAL A 53 -2.92 5.11 -0.06
CA VAL A 53 -1.71 4.68 -0.76
C VAL A 53 -1.80 3.17 -0.97
N VAL A 54 -1.68 2.73 -2.21
CA VAL A 54 -1.54 1.31 -2.57
C VAL A 54 -0.09 1.04 -2.95
N LEU A 55 0.45 -0.03 -2.37
CA LEU A 55 1.84 -0.43 -2.50
C LEU A 55 1.90 -1.76 -3.23
N LEU A 56 2.37 -1.72 -4.47
CA LEU A 56 2.50 -2.89 -5.33
C LEU A 56 3.95 -3.36 -5.36
N GLY A 57 4.12 -4.68 -5.18
CA GLY A 57 5.40 -5.32 -5.40
C GLY A 57 5.79 -5.27 -6.88
N SER A 58 7.02 -4.88 -7.17
CA SER A 58 7.64 -4.98 -8.49
C SER A 58 8.47 -6.27 -8.55
N SER A 59 8.25 -7.08 -9.58
CA SER A 59 9.23 -8.07 -10.01
C SER A 59 10.34 -7.31 -10.73
N ALA A 60 11.50 -7.17 -10.08
CA ALA A 60 12.70 -6.73 -10.77
C ALA A 60 13.07 -7.71 -11.89
#